data_AF-A0A7J6UWL5-F1
#
_entry.id   AF-A0A7J6UWL5-F1
#
_cell.length_a   1.000
_cell.length_b   1.000
_cell.length_c   1.000
_cell.angle_alpha   90.00
_cell.angle_beta   90.00
_cell.angle_gamma   90.00
#
_symmetry.space_group_name_H-M   'P 1'
#
loop_
_entity.id
_entity.type
_entity.pdbx_description
1 polymer ?
#
loop_
_entity_poly.entity_id
_entity_poly.type
_entity_poly.pdbx_seq_one_letter_code
_entity_poly.pdbx_strand_id
1 'polypeptide(L)'
;MRVRNVISSNAMIVGYINAGDMDSARCIFDKMPEKNAVSWTTMLVGYTKNAFIDLARVIFYSMPERNLVSWTAMITGYTQNGRPNEALSLFRRIETARMRPDAVTMTSVISASGHLRYNCDFT
;
A
#
# COMPACT_ATOMS: atom_id res chain seq x y z
N MET A 1 -21.18 3.07 -26.09
CA MET A 1 -19.84 2.95 -25.47
C MET A 1 -19.89 3.62 -24.09
N ARG A 2 -19.92 2.85 -23.00
CA ARG A 2 -20.00 3.40 -21.63
C ARG A 2 -18.62 3.88 -21.22
N VAL A 3 -18.39 5.19 -21.28
CA VAL A 3 -17.26 5.84 -20.62
C VAL A 3 -17.48 5.68 -19.12
N ARG A 4 -17.00 4.58 -18.53
CA ARG A 4 -16.94 4.45 -17.07
C ARG A 4 -15.91 5.46 -16.59
N ASN A 5 -16.41 6.56 -16.01
CA ASN A 5 -15.57 7.60 -15.45
C ASN A 5 -14.62 6.98 -14.41
N VAL A 6 -13.35 7.41 -14.43
CA VAL A 6 -12.28 6.96 -13.53
C VAL A 6 -12.69 7.12 -12.07
N ILE A 7 -13.42 8.20 -11.76
CA ILE A 7 -13.93 8.47 -10.40
C ILE A 7 -14.95 7.41 -9.96
N SER A 8 -15.90 7.07 -10.83
CA SER A 8 -16.91 6.04 -10.56
C SER A 8 -16.28 4.66 -10.37
N SER A 9 -15.26 4.35 -11.17
CA SER A 9 -14.51 3.09 -11.06
C SER A 9 -13.74 3.02 -9.74
N ASN A 10 -13.09 4.11 -9.33
CA ASN A 10 -12.39 4.20 -8.04
C ASN A 10 -13.37 4.00 -6.87
N ALA A 11 -14.55 4.61 -6.91
CA ALA A 11 -15.57 4.43 -5.88
C ALA A 11 -16.05 2.97 -5.79
N MET A 12 -16.28 2.32 -6.94
CA MET A 12 -16.64 0.90 -6.99
C MET A 12 -15.53 0.01 -6.41
N ILE A 13 -14.27 0.28 -6.76
CA ILE A 13 -13.10 -0.42 -6.23
C ILE A 13 -13.04 -0.29 -4.70
N VAL A 14 -13.22 0.91 -4.14
CA VAL A 14 -13.27 1.13 -2.68
C VAL A 14 -14.40 0.33 -2.04
N GLY A 15 -15.58 0.31 -2.67
CA GLY A 15 -16.73 -0.47 -2.20
C GLY A 15 -16.41 -1.97 -2.09
N TYR A 16 -15.79 -2.54 -3.13
CA TYR A 16 -15.38 -3.96 -3.12
C TYR A 16 -14.25 -4.25 -2.14
N ILE A 17 -13.27 -3.35 -2.01
CA ILE A 17 -12.19 -3.46 -1.01
C ILE A 17 -12.77 -3.54 0.41
N ASN A 18 -13.73 -2.67 0.74
CA ASN A 18 -14.36 -2.65 2.06
C ASN A 18 -15.24 -3.90 2.31
N ALA A 19 -15.75 -4.52 1.24
CA ALA A 19 -16.46 -5.79 1.31
C ALA A 19 -15.51 -7.00 1.40
N GLY A 20 -14.19 -6.81 1.27
CA GLY A 20 -13.19 -7.88 1.24
C GLY A 20 -13.09 -8.61 -0.11
N ASP A 21 -13.90 -8.23 -1.10
CA ASP A 21 -13.90 -8.83 -2.44
C ASP A 21 -12.83 -8.18 -3.33
N MET A 22 -11.58 -8.63 -3.15
CA MET A 22 -10.44 -8.12 -3.90
C MET A 22 -10.43 -8.57 -5.36
N ASP A 23 -11.11 -9.67 -5.71
CA ASP A 23 -11.19 -10.19 -7.07
C ASP A 23 -12.08 -9.29 -7.94
N SER A 24 -13.25 -8.90 -7.43
CA SER A 24 -14.11 -7.92 -8.10
C SER A 24 -13.43 -6.56 -8.20
N ALA A 25 -12.75 -6.11 -7.13
CA ALA A 25 -11.98 -4.85 -7.15
C ALA A 25 -10.92 -4.86 -8.26
N ARG A 26 -10.15 -5.97 -8.39
CA ARG A 26 -9.15 -6.15 -9.45
C ARG A 26 -9.78 -6.20 -10.84
N CYS A 27 -10.89 -6.92 -11.01
CA CYS A 27 -11.59 -7.00 -12.28
C CYS A 27 -12.03 -5.61 -12.78
N ILE A 28 -12.53 -4.75 -11.88
CA ILE A 28 -12.87 -3.37 -12.23
C ILE A 28 -11.62 -2.58 -12.59
N PHE A 29 -10.56 -2.68 -11.78
CA PHE A 29 -9.30 -1.99 -12.00
C PHE A 29 -8.68 -2.35 -13.37
N ASP A 30 -8.60 -3.64 -13.71
CA ASP A 30 -8.02 -4.10 -14.97
C ASP A 30 -8.81 -3.58 -16.17
N LYS A 31 -10.14 -3.52 -16.06
CA LYS A 31 -11.05 -2.97 -17.08
C LYS A 31 -11.02 -1.44 -17.20
N MET A 32 -10.30 -0.71 -16.34
CA MET A 32 -10.20 0.74 -16.46
C MET A 32 -9.33 1.11 -17.69
N PRO A 33 -9.84 1.95 -18.61
CA PRO A 33 -9.11 2.37 -19.80
C PRO A 33 -7.91 3.26 -19.46
N GLU A 34 -8.06 4.10 -18.44
CA GLU A 34 -6.99 4.92 -17.88
C GLU A 34 -6.92 4.71 -16.36
N LYS A 35 -5.72 4.40 -15.87
CA LYS A 35 -5.44 4.19 -14.45
C LYS A 35 -4.57 5.35 -13.98
N ASN A 36 -5.11 6.19 -13.10
CA ASN A 36 -4.36 7.30 -12.51
C ASN A 36 -3.72 6.88 -11.18
N ALA A 37 -2.87 7.74 -10.61
CA ALA A 37 -2.19 7.47 -9.33
C ALA A 37 -3.17 7.12 -8.19
N VAL A 38 -4.39 7.68 -8.21
CA VAL A 38 -5.44 7.38 -7.23
C VAL A 38 -5.90 5.93 -7.37
N SER A 39 -6.23 5.47 -8.58
CA SER A 39 -6.67 4.08 -8.81
C SER A 39 -5.65 3.05 -8.31
N TRP A 40 -4.37 3.28 -8.60
CA TRP A 40 -3.28 2.42 -8.12
C TRP A 40 -3.15 2.45 -6.60
N THR A 41 -3.19 3.64 -5.99
CA THR A 41 -3.08 3.81 -4.54
C THR A 41 -4.27 3.17 -3.81
N THR A 42 -5.47 3.26 -4.38
CA THR A 42 -6.66 2.62 -3.84
C THR A 42 -6.51 1.09 -3.80
N MET A 43 -6.09 0.47 -4.91
CA MET A 43 -5.83 -0.98 -4.94
C MET A 43 -4.75 -1.38 -3.94
N LEU A 44 -3.68 -0.58 -3.85
CA LEU A 44 -2.57 -0.80 -2.93
C LEU A 44 -3.06 -0.83 -1.47
N VAL A 45 -3.80 0.19 -1.04
CA VAL A 45 -4.37 0.29 0.32
C VAL A 45 -5.35 -0.85 0.58
N GLY A 46 -6.12 -1.27 -0.43
CA GLY A 46 -7.02 -2.41 -0.30
C GLY A 46 -6.30 -3.72 -0.04
N TYR A 47 -5.19 -3.97 -0.74
CA TYR A 47 -4.38 -5.17 -0.51
C TYR A 47 -3.67 -5.14 0.84
N THR A 48 -3.16 -3.98 1.27
CA THR A 48 -2.48 -3.89 2.59
C THR A 48 -3.44 -4.10 3.75
N LYS A 49 -4.68 -3.59 3.65
CA LYS A 49 -5.72 -3.75 4.68
C LYS A 49 -6.26 -5.17 4.79
N ASN A 50 -6.41 -5.88 3.66
CA ASN A 50 -6.92 -7.26 3.63
C ASN A 50 -5.81 -8.32 3.82
N ALA A 51 -4.68 -7.95 4.43
CA ALA A 51 -3.52 -8.82 4.68
C ALA A 51 -2.86 -9.46 3.45
N PHE A 52 -3.22 -9.03 2.23
CA PHE A 52 -2.63 -9.49 0.97
C PHE A 52 -1.40 -8.67 0.58
N ILE A 53 -0.45 -8.55 1.52
CA ILE A 53 0.72 -7.67 1.38
C ILE A 53 1.65 -8.06 0.22
N ASP A 54 1.69 -9.33 -0.18
CA ASP A 54 2.47 -9.80 -1.33
C ASP A 54 1.87 -9.33 -2.66
N LEU A 55 0.53 -9.32 -2.78
CA LEU A 55 -0.16 -8.72 -3.91
C LEU A 55 -0.02 -7.18 -3.91
N ALA A 56 -0.05 -6.56 -2.74
CA ALA A 56 0.23 -5.14 -2.59
C ALA A 56 1.63 -4.79 -3.12
N ARG A 57 2.65 -5.62 -2.82
CA ARG A 57 4.01 -5.49 -3.33
C ARG A 57 4.07 -5.56 -4.85
N VAL A 58 3.37 -6.52 -5.46
CA VAL A 58 3.32 -6.65 -6.93
C VAL A 58 2.69 -5.40 -7.55
N ILE A 59 1.54 -4.95 -7.03
CA ILE A 59 0.87 -3.71 -7.48
C ILE A 59 1.81 -2.50 -7.36
N PHE A 60 2.49 -2.37 -6.22
CA PHE A 60 3.44 -1.29 -5.96
C PHE A 60 4.58 -1.25 -6.97
N TYR A 61 5.14 -2.41 -7.34
CA TYR A 61 6.17 -2.48 -8.37
C TYR A 61 5.63 -2.27 -9.79
N SER A 62 4.35 -2.52 -10.04
CA SER A 62 3.73 -2.22 -11.34
C SER A 62 3.30 -0.76 -11.51
N MET A 63 3.33 0.06 -10.44
CA MET A 63 2.99 1.48 -10.54
C MET A 63 3.99 2.24 -11.43
N PRO A 64 3.52 2.96 -12.47
CA PRO A 64 4.40 3.76 -13.34
C PRO A 64 5.01 4.95 -12.59
N GLU A 65 4.23 5.60 -11.73
CA GLU A 65 4.66 6.68 -10.84
C GLU A 65 4.37 6.32 -9.40
N ARG A 66 5.42 6.32 -8.56
CA ARG A 66 5.32 6.04 -7.12
C ARG A 66 5.47 7.35 -6.36
N ASN A 67 4.36 7.85 -5.85
CA ASN A 67 4.33 9.04 -4.99
C ASN A 67 4.53 8.67 -3.52
N LEU A 68 4.77 9.66 -2.66
CA LEU A 68 4.98 9.45 -1.23
C LEU A 68 3.84 8.62 -0.58
N VAL A 69 2.59 8.89 -0.97
CA VAL A 69 1.41 8.17 -0.47
C VAL A 69 1.49 6.66 -0.73
N SER A 70 1.93 6.23 -1.92
CA SER A 70 2.10 4.81 -2.25
C SER A 70 3.18 4.14 -1.40
N TRP A 71 4.29 4.84 -1.13
CA TRP A 71 5.36 4.35 -0.27
C TRP A 71 4.90 4.23 1.18
N THR A 72 4.23 5.27 1.72
CA THR A 72 3.68 5.28 3.08
C THR A 72 2.65 4.17 3.29
N ALA A 73 1.80 3.92 2.28
CA ALA A 73 0.82 2.84 2.30
C ALA A 73 1.47 1.46 2.39
N MET A 74 2.56 1.21 1.64
CA MET A 74 3.30 -0.05 1.72
C MET A 74 4.03 -0.23 3.05
N ILE A 75 4.69 0.81 3.56
CA ILE A 75 5.41 0.75 4.85
C ILE A 75 4.42 0.46 5.98
N THR A 76 3.32 1.22 6.04
CA THR A 76 2.26 1.00 7.02
C THR A 76 1.64 -0.39 6.87
N GLY A 77 1.42 -0.84 5.62
CA GLY A 77 0.94 -2.18 5.33
C GLY A 77 1.88 -3.28 5.84
N TYR A 78 3.20 -3.14 5.67
CA TYR A 78 4.16 -4.09 6.21
C TYR A 78 4.20 -4.10 7.74
N THR A 79 4.18 -2.92 8.38
CA THR A 79 4.14 -2.81 9.84
C THR A 79 2.90 -3.48 10.41
N GLN A 80 1.72 -3.23 9.82
CA GLN A 80 0.45 -3.79 10.27
C GLN A 80 0.36 -5.31 10.05
N ASN A 81 1.00 -5.84 9.02
CA ASN A 81 1.03 -7.28 8.71
C ASN A 81 2.21 -8.01 9.39
N GLY A 82 2.83 -7.41 10.41
CA GLY A 82 3.91 -8.06 11.18
C GLY A 82 5.21 -8.28 10.40
N ARG A 83 5.45 -7.49 9.35
CA ARG A 83 6.65 -7.57 8.48
C ARG A 83 7.52 -6.31 8.60
N PRO A 84 7.99 -5.95 9.81
CA PRO A 84 8.67 -4.67 10.06
C PRO A 84 10.02 -4.56 9.33
N ASN A 85 10.70 -5.68 9.08
CA ASN A 85 11.99 -5.70 8.39
C ASN A 85 11.85 -5.22 6.94
N GLU A 86 10.80 -5.65 6.23
CA GLU A 86 10.53 -5.16 4.89
C GLU A 86 10.08 -3.70 4.89
N ALA A 87 9.32 -3.27 5.90
CA ALA A 87 8.98 -1.86 6.08
C ALA A 87 10.24 -0.98 6.18
N LEU A 88 11.22 -1.38 7.00
CA LEU A 88 12.51 -0.71 7.13
C LEU A 88 13.32 -0.71 5.83
N SER A 89 13.30 -1.83 5.09
CA SER A 89 13.99 -1.92 3.80
C SER A 89 13.42 -0.94 2.76
N LEU A 90 12.09 -0.76 2.72
CA LEU A 90 11.46 0.23 1.86
C LEU A 90 11.73 1.65 2.34
N PHE A 91 11.75 1.89 3.65
CA PHE A 91 12.05 3.22 4.20
C PHE A 91 13.44 3.72 3.76
N ARG A 92 14.48 2.87 3.86
CA ARG A 92 15.82 3.20 3.36
C ARG A 92 15.84 3.52 1.86
N ARG A 93 14.94 2.91 1.08
CA ARG A 93 14.80 3.20 -0.36
C ARG A 93 14.15 4.56 -0.64
N ILE A 94 13.28 5.05 0.25
CA ILE A 94 12.69 6.40 0.14
C ILE A 94 13.75 7.47 0.42
N GLU A 95 14.56 7.27 1.46
CA GLU A 95 15.63 8.20 1.84
C GLU A 95 16.66 8.35 0.71
N THR A 96 17.04 7.23 0.07
CA THR A 96 17.94 7.24 -1.09
C THR A 96 17.31 7.84 -2.34
N ALA A 97 15.98 7.78 -2.48
CA ALA A 97 15.25 8.46 -3.55
C ALA A 97 15.10 9.98 -3.34
N ARG A 98 15.70 10.56 -2.29
CA ARG A 98 15.61 11.99 -1.89
C ARG A 98 14.18 12.49 -1.68
N MET A 99 13.21 11.58 -1.54
CA MET A 99 11.84 11.93 -1.18
C MET A 99 11.79 12.12 0.33
N ARG A 100 11.38 13.29 0.81
CA ARG A 100 11.21 13.52 2.26
C ARG A 100 10.05 12.65 2.75
N PRO A 101 10.28 11.65 3.62
CA PRO A 101 9.20 10.91 4.23
C PRO A 101 8.34 11.86 5.07
N ASP A 102 7.02 11.70 5.04
CA ASP A 102 6.13 12.44 5.93
C ASP A 102 6.22 11.90 7.37
N ALA A 103 5.69 12.69 8.33
CA ALA A 103 5.70 12.32 9.75
C ALA A 103 5.03 10.96 10.03
N VAL A 104 4.01 10.60 9.23
CA VAL A 104 3.28 9.33 9.33
C VAL A 104 4.20 8.15 8.99
N THR A 105 5.04 8.29 7.97
CA THR A 105 6.03 7.26 7.60
C THR A 105 7.03 7.01 8.71
N MET A 106 7.52 8.07 9.36
CA MET A 106 8.46 7.96 10.48
C MET A 106 7.81 7.29 11.70
N THR A 107 6.56 7.62 12.03
CA THR A 107 5.81 6.97 13.12
C THR A 107 5.59 5.48 12.86
N SER A 108 5.22 5.08 11.64
CA SER A 108 5.04 3.67 11.27
C SER A 108 6.33 2.85 11.42
N VAL A 109 7.49 3.45 11.15
CA VAL A 109 8.80 2.81 11.33
C VAL A 109 9.18 2.71 12.80
N ILE A 110 8.96 3.76 13.60
CA ILE A 110 9.27 3.72 15.05
C ILE A 110 8.37 2.68 15.76
N SER A 111 7.09 2.60 15.41
CA SER A 111 6.17 1.59 15.94
C SER A 111 6.59 0.15 15.58
N ALA A 112 7.03 -0.05 14.33
CA ALA A 112 7.62 -1.31 13.88
C ALA A 112 8.90 -1.68 14.66
N SER A 113 9.70 -0.67 15.00
CA SER A 113 10.96 -0.83 15.74
C SER A 113 10.74 -1.06 17.25
N GLY A 114 9.64 -0.54 17.80
CA GLY A 114 9.26 -0.72 19.21
C GLY A 114 8.83 -2.15 19.55
N HIS A 115 8.21 -2.86 18.59
CA HIS A 115 7.84 -4.27 18.77
C HIS A 115 9.04 -5.24 18.67
N LEU A 116 10.19 -4.80 18.15
CA LEU A 116 11.41 -5.60 18.07
C LEU A 116 12.28 -5.55 19.34
N ARG A 117 11.87 -4.78 20.37
CA ARG A 117 12.69 -4.56 21.58
C ARG A 117 12.20 -5.24 22.86
N TYR A 118 11.13 -6.02 22.83
CA TYR A 118 10.66 -6.78 24.01
C TYR A 118 10.90 -8.30 23.95
N ASN A 119 11.60 -8.84 22.94
CA ASN A 119 11.87 -10.29 22.84
C ASN A 119 13.35 -10.67 22.75
N CYS A 120 14.27 -9.76 23.07
CA CYS A 120 15.69 -10.09 23.25
C CYS A 120 16.16 -9.64 24.64
N ASP A 121 15.59 -10.26 25.68
CA ASP A 121 16.20 -10.41 27.01
C ASP A 121 15.35 -11.43 27.77
N PHE A 122 15.58 -12.73 27.53
CA PHE A 122 15.43 -13.86 28.47
C PHE A 122 15.60 -15.18 27.71
N THR A 123 16.85 -15.60 27.50
CA THR A 123 17.43 -16.89 27.95
C THR A 123 18.87 -16.99 27.47
#